data_AF-A0A8B9EDQ6-F1
#
_entry.id   AF-A0A8B9EDQ6-F1
#
_cell.length_a   1.000
_cell.length_b   1.000
_cell.length_c   1.000
_cell.angle_alpha   90.00
_cell.angle_beta   90.00
_cell.angle_gamma   90.00
#
_symmetry.space_group_name_H-M   'P 1'
#
loop_
_entity.id
_entity.type
_entity.pdbx_description
1 polymer ?
#
loop_
_entity_poly.entity_id
_entity_poly.type
_entity_poly.pdbx_seq_one_letter_code
_entity_poly.pdbx_strand_id
1 'polypeptide(L)'
;KRNAASCPQASEIDERRMQSCVHFMTLKKLNRLAHIRLKKGRDQTHEAKQKVDAYHLQLQNLLYEVMHLQKEITKCLEFKSKHEEIELVSLEEFYSEAPTEISRPDITLTEPHQQTLARLDWELEQRKRLAERYKECLTIKEKILKEIEVKKEYLSSLQPRLNSIMQASLPVQEYLFMPFDQAHKQYETARHLPPPLYVLFVQASAYGQACDKKLVVAIEGSVEEAKALYKPPEDSQDDESDSDVEEEQTTKRRRPTLGVQLDDKRKEMLKRHPLSVTVDLKCKDENVLHLTFYYLMNLNVMTVKTKVTTAVEMTTAVSAGRAECPLSRLGTRRRGCEQQQDGSRGCRRSLGAWRRCQKFRGCPRAPVLPPPAESSRPLPRSAWSLLAEHGVVPVSSECQHLFPTKIVSRLVKWTAIPFEDYAELPYTKDVLEAGLAEDTHLYYMALIERGTAKLQAAVVLNPGYSALPPIFSLCLNWKGERTGNNDDNIRAMESEVNVCYKELWGPKPGYQLLTNQLQRLCMVLDVYLETEPHDTSVEGPKEFPQEKMCLRLVRGPMRLKPFKFNYPQGFFSHR
;
A
#
# COMPACT_ATOMS: atom_id res chain seq x y z
N LYS A 1 -175.93 -21.27 -69.02
CA LYS A 1 -175.93 -22.22 -70.15
C LYS A 1 -174.48 -22.55 -70.52
N ARG A 2 -174.13 -23.85 -70.46
CA ARG A 2 -173.05 -24.60 -71.16
C ARG A 2 -171.57 -24.45 -70.75
N ASN A 3 -170.99 -25.61 -70.36
CA ASN A 3 -169.58 -26.02 -70.34
C ASN A 3 -169.12 -26.56 -71.71
N ALA A 4 -167.79 -26.60 -71.98
CA ALA A 4 -166.99 -27.61 -72.73
C ALA A 4 -165.70 -26.96 -73.31
N ALA A 5 -164.50 -27.56 -73.45
CA ALA A 5 -163.89 -28.87 -73.15
C ALA A 5 -162.33 -28.74 -73.25
N SER A 6 -161.55 -29.66 -72.64
CA SER A 6 -160.07 -29.69 -72.54
C SER A 6 -159.41 -30.86 -73.30
N CYS A 7 -158.09 -30.78 -73.62
CA CYS A 7 -157.34 -31.67 -74.54
C CYS A 7 -156.34 -32.64 -73.81
N PRO A 8 -156.19 -33.94 -74.19
CA PRO A 8 -155.55 -34.99 -73.36
C PRO A 8 -154.02 -35.11 -73.37
N GLN A 9 -153.28 -34.70 -74.41
CA GLN A 9 -151.79 -34.72 -74.41
C GLN A 9 -151.18 -33.81 -73.34
N ALA A 10 -151.92 -32.79 -72.91
CA ALA A 10 -151.52 -31.94 -71.80
C ALA A 10 -151.42 -32.74 -70.48
N SER A 11 -152.27 -33.75 -70.28
CA SER A 11 -152.33 -34.51 -69.02
C SER A 11 -151.13 -35.43 -68.77
N GLU A 12 -150.64 -36.17 -69.79
CA GLU A 12 -149.48 -37.06 -69.64
C GLU A 12 -148.17 -36.27 -69.45
N ILE A 13 -148.05 -35.12 -70.13
CA ILE A 13 -146.93 -34.20 -69.95
C ILE A 13 -146.94 -33.64 -68.52
N ASP A 14 -148.11 -33.34 -67.98
CA ASP A 14 -148.26 -32.86 -66.60
C ASP A 14 -147.93 -33.96 -65.57
N GLU A 15 -148.29 -35.22 -65.81
CA GLU A 15 -147.88 -36.35 -64.95
C GLU A 15 -146.37 -36.60 -64.95
N ARG A 16 -145.71 -36.61 -66.12
CA ARG A 16 -144.24 -36.76 -66.17
C ARG A 16 -143.52 -35.55 -65.59
N ARG A 17 -144.07 -34.34 -65.75
CA ARG A 17 -143.60 -33.14 -65.05
C ARG A 17 -143.71 -33.33 -63.54
N MET A 18 -144.83 -33.86 -63.05
CA MET A 18 -145.01 -34.14 -61.62
C MET A 18 -143.98 -35.17 -61.10
N GLN A 19 -143.77 -36.29 -61.81
CA GLN A 19 -142.76 -37.30 -61.45
C GLN A 19 -141.33 -36.74 -61.48
N SER A 20 -140.99 -35.98 -62.52
CA SER A 20 -139.70 -35.30 -62.62
C SER A 20 -139.51 -34.30 -61.48
N CYS A 21 -140.54 -33.51 -61.13
CA CYS A 21 -140.53 -32.63 -59.97
C CYS A 21 -140.29 -33.41 -58.67
N VAL A 22 -140.92 -34.57 -58.46
CA VAL A 22 -140.67 -35.44 -57.30
C VAL A 22 -139.22 -35.94 -57.29
N HIS A 23 -138.68 -36.41 -58.42
CA HIS A 23 -137.27 -36.82 -58.50
C HIS A 23 -136.31 -35.66 -58.21
N PHE A 24 -136.55 -34.47 -58.76
CA PHE A 24 -135.79 -33.28 -58.43
C PHE A 24 -135.90 -32.90 -56.94
N MET A 25 -137.07 -33.06 -56.32
CA MET A 25 -137.23 -32.88 -54.87
C MET A 25 -136.39 -33.91 -54.09
N THR A 26 -136.36 -35.18 -54.50
CA THR A 26 -135.54 -36.22 -53.85
C THR A 26 -134.04 -35.98 -54.02
N LEU A 27 -133.59 -35.57 -55.21
CA LEU A 27 -132.19 -35.20 -55.46
C LEU A 27 -131.79 -33.96 -54.64
N LYS A 28 -132.65 -32.94 -54.57
CA LYS A 28 -132.42 -31.78 -53.69
C LYS A 28 -132.34 -32.20 -52.22
N LYS A 29 -133.16 -33.17 -51.77
CA LYS A 29 -133.10 -33.73 -50.42
C LYS A 29 -131.79 -34.50 -50.17
N LEU A 30 -131.38 -35.38 -51.08
CA LEU A 30 -130.14 -36.16 -50.97
C LEU A 30 -128.89 -35.25 -51.01
N ASN A 31 -128.90 -34.24 -51.87
CA ASN A 31 -127.83 -33.24 -51.94
C ASN A 31 -127.74 -32.44 -50.63
N ARG A 32 -128.90 -32.04 -50.06
CA ARG A 32 -128.94 -31.43 -48.73
C ARG A 32 -128.37 -32.36 -47.65
N LEU A 33 -128.67 -33.65 -47.67
CA LEU A 33 -128.10 -34.64 -46.73
C LEU A 33 -126.59 -34.83 -46.92
N ALA A 34 -126.09 -34.86 -48.16
CA ALA A 34 -124.67 -34.95 -48.45
C ALA A 34 -123.90 -33.71 -47.94
N HIS A 35 -124.43 -32.51 -48.17
CA HIS A 35 -123.88 -31.28 -47.60
C HIS A 35 -123.91 -31.28 -46.06
N ILE A 36 -124.98 -31.78 -45.44
CA ILE A 36 -125.05 -31.93 -43.98
C ILE A 36 -123.98 -32.92 -43.47
N ARG A 37 -123.78 -34.07 -44.14
CA ARG A 37 -122.76 -35.05 -43.75
C ARG A 37 -121.34 -34.50 -43.91
N LEU A 38 -121.06 -33.81 -45.02
CA LEU A 38 -119.78 -33.15 -45.25
C LEU A 38 -119.52 -32.06 -44.21
N LYS A 39 -120.52 -31.24 -43.90
CA LYS A 39 -120.44 -30.25 -42.84
C LYS A 39 -120.14 -30.92 -41.49
N LYS A 40 -120.86 -31.99 -41.14
CA LYS A 40 -120.64 -32.75 -39.89
C LYS A 40 -119.22 -33.33 -39.81
N GLY A 41 -118.72 -33.97 -40.87
CA GLY A 41 -117.37 -34.53 -40.90
C GLY A 41 -116.30 -33.45 -40.79
N ARG A 42 -116.47 -32.34 -41.53
CA ARG A 42 -115.58 -31.18 -41.46
C ARG A 42 -115.55 -30.60 -40.05
N ASP A 43 -116.71 -30.35 -39.46
CA ASP A 43 -116.82 -29.75 -38.12
C ASP A 43 -116.17 -30.68 -37.06
N GLN A 44 -116.38 -32.00 -37.14
CA GLN A 44 -115.70 -32.98 -36.26
C GLN A 44 -114.17 -32.99 -36.42
N THR A 45 -113.65 -33.00 -37.64
CA THR A 45 -112.19 -32.93 -37.88
C THR A 45 -111.61 -31.60 -37.43
N HIS A 46 -112.38 -30.52 -37.55
CA HIS A 46 -111.96 -29.20 -37.11
C HIS A 46 -111.90 -29.11 -35.57
N GLU A 47 -112.88 -29.66 -34.86
CA GLU A 47 -112.87 -29.77 -33.40
C GLU A 47 -111.68 -30.59 -32.89
N ALA A 48 -111.39 -31.73 -33.52
CA ALA A 48 -110.24 -32.57 -33.16
C ALA A 48 -108.92 -31.84 -33.42
N LYS A 49 -108.80 -31.17 -34.57
CA LYS A 49 -107.63 -30.33 -34.89
C LYS A 49 -107.43 -29.23 -33.84
N GLN A 50 -108.49 -28.51 -33.47
CA GLN A 50 -108.42 -27.46 -32.43
C GLN A 50 -107.90 -28.00 -31.09
N LYS A 51 -108.31 -29.22 -30.69
CA LYS A 51 -107.79 -29.85 -29.46
C LYS A 51 -106.30 -30.21 -29.58
N VAL A 52 -105.87 -30.75 -30.71
CA VAL A 52 -104.45 -31.07 -30.95
C VAL A 52 -103.60 -29.80 -30.96
N ASP A 53 -104.07 -28.73 -31.62
CA ASP A 53 -103.38 -27.44 -31.65
C ASP A 53 -103.26 -26.86 -30.22
N ALA A 54 -104.28 -27.02 -29.38
CA ALA A 54 -104.25 -26.62 -27.98
C ALA A 54 -103.22 -27.42 -27.15
N TYR A 55 -103.16 -28.75 -27.30
CA TYR A 55 -102.16 -29.57 -26.61
C TYR A 55 -100.74 -29.30 -27.14
N HIS A 56 -100.58 -29.08 -28.44
CA HIS A 56 -99.29 -28.72 -29.02
C HIS A 56 -98.80 -27.37 -28.48
N LEU A 57 -99.70 -26.39 -28.31
CA LEU A 57 -99.35 -25.13 -27.66
C LEU A 57 -98.89 -25.32 -26.20
N GLN A 58 -99.58 -26.18 -25.44
CA GLN A 58 -99.15 -26.53 -24.08
C GLN A 58 -97.76 -27.18 -24.05
N LEU A 59 -97.49 -28.11 -24.98
CA LEU A 59 -96.18 -28.74 -25.10
C LEU A 59 -95.08 -27.74 -25.46
N GLN A 60 -95.33 -26.81 -26.39
CA GLN A 60 -94.37 -25.77 -26.75
C GLN A 60 -94.08 -24.84 -25.58
N ASN A 61 -95.08 -24.50 -24.76
CA ASN A 61 -94.86 -23.73 -23.53
C ASN A 61 -93.91 -24.46 -22.56
N LEU A 62 -94.11 -25.77 -22.36
CA LEU A 62 -93.25 -26.58 -21.48
C LEU A 62 -91.84 -26.75 -22.05
N LEU A 63 -91.70 -26.97 -23.36
CA LEU A 63 -90.38 -27.07 -24.00
C LEU A 63 -89.59 -25.77 -23.88
N TYR A 64 -90.29 -24.63 -24.02
CA TYR A 64 -89.68 -23.33 -23.78
C TYR A 64 -89.22 -23.18 -22.33
N GLU A 65 -90.04 -23.60 -21.35
CA GLU A 65 -89.69 -23.56 -19.93
C GLU A 65 -88.47 -24.43 -19.62
N VAL A 66 -88.42 -25.67 -20.12
CA VAL A 66 -87.26 -26.56 -19.98
C VAL A 66 -86.02 -25.94 -20.61
N MET A 67 -86.12 -25.39 -21.82
CA MET A 67 -84.99 -24.74 -22.48
C MET A 67 -84.52 -23.50 -21.71
N HIS A 68 -85.44 -22.70 -21.16
CA HIS A 68 -85.12 -21.53 -20.34
C HIS A 68 -84.37 -21.94 -19.08
N LEU A 69 -84.92 -22.91 -18.33
CA LEU A 69 -84.29 -23.44 -17.11
C LEU A 69 -82.93 -24.06 -17.41
N GLN A 70 -82.79 -24.80 -18.51
CA GLN A 70 -81.51 -25.38 -18.88
C GLN A 70 -80.47 -24.30 -19.24
N LYS A 71 -80.89 -23.23 -19.93
CA LYS A 71 -80.02 -22.06 -20.19
C LYS A 71 -79.63 -21.34 -18.90
N GLU A 72 -80.54 -21.23 -17.95
CA GLU A 72 -80.23 -20.66 -16.63
C GLU A 72 -79.26 -21.54 -15.86
N ILE A 73 -79.45 -22.87 -15.87
CA ILE A 73 -78.53 -23.81 -15.24
C ILE A 73 -77.14 -23.71 -15.86
N THR A 74 -77.02 -23.71 -17.20
CA THR A 74 -75.71 -23.55 -17.85
C THR A 74 -75.07 -22.22 -17.49
N LYS A 75 -75.86 -21.14 -17.45
CA LYS A 75 -75.37 -19.82 -17.03
C LYS A 75 -74.90 -19.81 -15.57
N CYS A 76 -75.59 -20.53 -14.68
CA CYS A 76 -75.19 -20.68 -13.29
C CYS A 76 -73.92 -21.55 -13.13
N LEU A 77 -73.75 -22.57 -13.96
CA LEU A 77 -72.57 -23.44 -13.95
C LEU A 77 -71.34 -22.78 -14.59
N GLU A 78 -71.54 -21.88 -15.54
CA GLU A 78 -70.48 -21.06 -16.15
C GLU A 78 -69.99 -19.94 -15.21
N PHE A 79 -70.63 -19.76 -14.06
CA PHE A 79 -70.17 -18.79 -13.06
C PHE A 79 -68.83 -19.22 -12.49
N LYS A 80 -67.77 -18.55 -12.95
CA LYS A 80 -66.43 -18.65 -12.35
C LYS A 80 -66.28 -17.55 -11.32
N SER A 81 -65.99 -17.93 -10.09
CA SER A 81 -65.68 -16.97 -9.04
C SER A 81 -64.21 -16.60 -9.11
N LYS A 82 -63.89 -15.33 -8.88
CA LYS A 82 -62.54 -14.75 -9.02
C LYS A 82 -61.47 -15.44 -8.17
N HIS A 83 -61.85 -16.18 -7.13
CA HIS A 83 -60.92 -16.93 -6.30
C HIS A 83 -60.17 -18.05 -7.03
N GLU A 84 -60.70 -18.57 -8.15
CA GLU A 84 -60.05 -19.64 -8.94
C GLU A 84 -58.77 -19.16 -9.65
N GLU A 85 -58.63 -17.85 -9.88
CA GLU A 85 -57.44 -17.25 -10.52
C GLU A 85 -56.35 -16.86 -9.53
N ILE A 86 -56.62 -16.93 -8.22
CA ILE A 86 -55.68 -16.50 -7.18
C ILE A 86 -54.81 -17.69 -6.77
N GLU A 87 -53.49 -17.54 -6.90
CA GLU A 87 -52.53 -18.49 -6.34
C GLU A 87 -52.57 -18.41 -4.82
N LEU A 88 -53.05 -19.49 -4.20
CA LEU A 88 -53.24 -19.57 -2.76
C LEU A 88 -51.98 -20.09 -2.04
N VAL A 89 -51.78 -19.63 -0.80
CA VAL A 89 -50.73 -20.14 0.10
C VAL A 89 -50.92 -21.64 0.34
N SER A 90 -49.79 -22.34 0.46
CA SER A 90 -49.78 -23.80 0.67
C SER A 90 -50.52 -24.17 1.97
N LEU A 91 -51.06 -25.38 2.02
CA LEU A 91 -51.79 -25.89 3.20
C LEU A 91 -50.93 -25.86 4.46
N GLU A 92 -49.66 -26.25 4.31
CA GLU A 92 -48.71 -26.39 5.42
C GLU A 92 -48.35 -25.03 6.02
N GLU A 93 -48.07 -24.04 5.16
CA GLU A 93 -47.78 -22.67 5.59
C GLU A 93 -49.00 -22.03 6.25
N PHE A 94 -50.20 -22.22 5.69
CA PHE A 94 -51.45 -21.69 6.25
C PHE A 94 -51.70 -22.16 7.70
N TYR A 95 -51.62 -23.46 7.97
CA TYR A 95 -51.86 -23.98 9.33
C TYR A 95 -50.74 -23.65 10.32
N SER A 96 -49.53 -23.34 9.83
CA SER A 96 -48.40 -22.97 10.69
C SER A 96 -48.37 -21.48 11.05
N GLU A 97 -48.77 -20.59 10.14
CA GLU A 97 -48.64 -19.13 10.29
C GLU A 97 -49.95 -18.44 10.68
N ALA A 98 -51.11 -19.02 10.33
CA ALA A 98 -52.39 -18.41 10.59
C ALA A 98 -52.79 -18.53 12.07
N PRO A 99 -53.24 -17.44 12.71
CA PRO A 99 -53.84 -17.47 14.04
C PRO A 99 -55.01 -18.44 14.11
N THR A 100 -55.19 -19.06 15.28
CA THR A 100 -56.26 -20.03 15.55
C THR A 100 -57.66 -19.46 15.37
N GLU A 101 -57.83 -18.13 15.48
CA GLU A 101 -59.09 -17.41 15.22
C GLU A 101 -59.57 -17.52 13.75
N ILE A 102 -58.63 -17.60 12.80
CA ILE A 102 -58.88 -17.65 11.35
C ILE A 102 -58.74 -19.10 10.85
N SER A 103 -57.70 -19.82 11.30
CA SER A 103 -57.40 -21.18 10.86
C SER A 103 -58.49 -22.20 11.22
N ARG A 104 -59.13 -22.05 12.40
CA ARG A 104 -60.24 -22.88 12.91
C ARG A 104 -60.14 -24.36 12.50
N PRO A 105 -59.08 -25.07 12.93
CA PRO A 105 -58.73 -26.40 12.41
C PRO A 105 -59.87 -27.43 12.61
N ASP A 106 -60.69 -27.27 13.64
CA ASP A 106 -61.80 -28.17 13.96
C ASP A 106 -62.86 -28.26 12.84
N ILE A 107 -63.05 -27.18 12.07
CA ILE A 107 -64.07 -27.09 11.04
C ILE A 107 -63.44 -27.14 9.63
N THR A 108 -62.27 -26.52 9.46
CA THR A 108 -61.60 -26.43 8.15
C THR A 108 -60.97 -27.75 7.69
N LEU A 109 -60.68 -28.69 8.59
CA LEU A 109 -60.22 -30.03 8.21
C LEU A 109 -61.34 -30.93 7.70
N THR A 110 -62.58 -30.67 8.11
CA THR A 110 -63.75 -31.49 7.76
C THR A 110 -64.44 -30.97 6.50
N GLU A 111 -64.49 -29.65 6.32
CA GLU A 111 -65.22 -28.99 5.22
C GLU A 111 -64.28 -28.23 4.26
N PRO A 112 -64.13 -28.66 2.99
CA PRO A 112 -63.19 -28.05 2.04
C PRO A 112 -63.57 -26.61 1.64
N HIS A 113 -64.87 -26.30 1.58
CA HIS A 113 -65.33 -24.94 1.26
C HIS A 113 -64.92 -23.95 2.36
N GLN A 114 -65.09 -24.33 3.63
CA GLN A 114 -64.69 -23.48 4.75
C GLN A 114 -63.16 -23.34 4.84
N GLN A 115 -62.43 -24.39 4.47
CA GLN A 115 -60.97 -24.32 4.31
C GLN A 115 -60.55 -23.27 3.28
N THR A 116 -61.20 -23.23 2.11
CA THR A 116 -60.90 -22.23 1.08
C THR A 116 -61.24 -20.80 1.51
N LEU A 117 -62.35 -20.59 2.23
CA LEU A 117 -62.72 -19.28 2.77
C LEU A 117 -61.72 -18.79 3.82
N ALA A 118 -61.34 -19.64 4.77
CA ALA A 118 -60.38 -19.29 5.81
C ALA A 118 -59.00 -18.92 5.22
N ARG A 119 -58.58 -19.61 4.15
CA ARG A 119 -57.35 -19.28 3.40
C ARG A 119 -57.44 -17.93 2.70
N LEU A 120 -58.55 -17.63 2.04
CA LEU A 120 -58.78 -16.33 1.39
C LEU A 120 -58.80 -15.18 2.41
N ASP A 121 -59.44 -15.39 3.56
CA ASP A 121 -59.49 -14.40 4.64
C ASP A 121 -58.09 -14.14 5.22
N TRP A 122 -57.31 -15.19 5.44
CA TRP A 122 -55.92 -15.06 5.88
C TRP A 122 -55.06 -14.29 4.88
N GLU A 123 -55.15 -14.61 3.58
CA GLU A 123 -54.41 -13.88 2.55
C GLU A 123 -54.83 -12.42 2.43
N LEU A 124 -56.12 -12.14 2.55
CA LEU A 124 -56.64 -10.78 2.56
C LEU A 124 -56.04 -10.00 3.74
N GLU A 125 -56.00 -10.60 4.93
CA GLU A 125 -55.40 -9.97 6.10
C GLU A 125 -53.88 -9.82 5.97
N GLN A 126 -53.18 -10.82 5.41
CA GLN A 126 -51.76 -10.73 5.08
C GLN A 126 -51.48 -9.59 4.11
N ARG A 127 -52.23 -9.48 3.01
CA ARG A 127 -52.09 -8.39 2.04
C ARG A 127 -52.39 -7.04 2.66
N LYS A 128 -53.38 -6.92 3.55
CA LYS A 128 -53.64 -5.69 4.31
C LYS A 128 -52.46 -5.31 5.20
N ARG A 129 -51.95 -6.25 5.99
CA ARG A 129 -50.77 -6.03 6.88
C ARG A 129 -49.53 -5.66 6.08
N LEU A 130 -49.26 -6.35 4.97
CA LEU A 130 -48.14 -6.06 4.07
C LEU A 130 -48.28 -4.68 3.42
N ALA A 131 -49.47 -4.31 2.95
CA ALA A 131 -49.72 -3.00 2.37
C ALA A 131 -49.56 -1.87 3.40
N GLU A 132 -49.96 -2.10 4.65
CA GLU A 132 -49.77 -1.13 5.74
C GLU A 132 -48.28 -0.98 6.10
N ARG A 133 -47.56 -2.09 6.31
CA ARG A 133 -46.11 -2.08 6.51
C ARG A 133 -45.36 -1.42 5.36
N TYR A 134 -45.78 -1.68 4.12
CA TYR A 134 -45.19 -1.05 2.94
C TYR A 134 -45.39 0.47 2.95
N LYS A 135 -46.60 0.94 3.26
CA LYS A 135 -46.87 2.38 3.43
C LYS A 135 -46.02 2.99 4.54
N GLU A 136 -45.92 2.34 5.70
CA GLU A 136 -45.06 2.79 6.81
C GLU A 136 -43.60 2.91 6.35
N CYS A 137 -43.06 1.86 5.72
CA CYS A 137 -41.69 1.85 5.20
C CYS A 137 -41.46 2.96 4.16
N LEU A 138 -42.44 3.23 3.28
CA LEU A 138 -42.36 4.36 2.35
C LEU A 138 -42.28 5.70 3.07
N THR A 139 -43.11 5.92 4.11
CA THR A 139 -43.03 7.17 4.89
C THR A 139 -41.69 7.31 5.63
N ILE A 140 -41.12 6.21 6.13
CA ILE A 140 -39.80 6.22 6.76
C ILE A 140 -38.71 6.53 5.74
N LYS A 141 -38.76 5.90 4.56
CA LYS A 141 -37.84 6.17 3.45
C LYS A 141 -37.87 7.65 3.05
N GLU A 142 -39.06 8.23 2.89
CA GLU A 142 -39.21 9.65 2.56
C GLU A 142 -38.66 10.57 3.66
N LYS A 143 -38.86 10.23 4.94
CA LYS A 143 -38.27 10.97 6.07
C LYS A 143 -36.75 10.92 6.03
N ILE A 144 -36.16 9.74 5.85
CA ILE A 144 -34.70 9.56 5.77
C ILE A 144 -34.12 10.32 4.57
N LEU A 145 -34.78 10.28 3.41
CA LEU A 145 -34.33 11.02 2.23
C LEU A 145 -34.32 12.53 2.49
N LYS A 146 -35.39 13.07 3.10
CA LYS A 146 -35.44 14.48 3.50
C LYS A 146 -34.35 14.83 4.51
N GLU A 147 -34.09 13.97 5.50
CA GLU A 147 -32.98 14.19 6.46
C GLU A 147 -31.61 14.18 5.78
N ILE A 148 -31.38 13.28 4.82
CA ILE A 148 -30.15 13.23 4.04
C ILE A 148 -30.01 14.52 3.23
N GLU A 149 -31.07 15.00 2.61
CA GLU A 149 -31.06 16.23 1.82
C GLU A 149 -30.74 17.45 2.69
N VAL A 150 -31.40 17.60 3.85
CA VAL A 150 -31.09 18.65 4.84
C VAL A 150 -29.63 18.55 5.34
N LYS A 151 -29.13 17.34 5.62
CA LYS A 151 -27.73 17.15 6.04
C LYS A 151 -26.74 17.47 4.92
N LYS A 152 -27.07 17.14 3.66
CA LYS A 152 -26.25 17.50 2.49
C LYS A 152 -26.22 19.01 2.29
N GLU A 153 -27.37 19.67 2.38
CA GLU A 153 -27.46 21.14 2.32
C GLU A 153 -26.64 21.77 3.45
N TYR A 154 -26.78 21.27 4.69
CA TYR A 154 -25.98 21.72 5.83
C TYR A 154 -24.47 21.59 5.57
N LEU A 155 -24.00 20.40 5.12
CA LEU A 155 -22.60 20.17 4.78
C LEU A 155 -22.12 21.08 3.64
N SER A 156 -22.94 21.25 2.59
CA SER A 156 -22.64 22.13 1.47
C SER A 156 -22.56 23.61 1.89
N SER A 157 -23.31 24.00 2.92
CA SER A 157 -23.26 25.35 3.51
C SER A 157 -22.10 25.53 4.49
N LEU A 158 -21.62 24.44 5.10
CA LEU A 158 -20.51 24.44 6.05
C LEU A 158 -19.15 24.57 5.34
N GLN A 159 -18.97 23.87 4.22
CA GLN A 159 -17.73 23.91 3.43
C GLN A 159 -17.26 25.34 3.08
N PRO A 160 -18.09 26.24 2.53
CA PRO A 160 -17.67 27.61 2.23
C PRO A 160 -17.43 28.44 3.49
N ARG A 161 -18.17 28.20 4.59
CA ARG A 161 -17.94 28.90 5.87
C ARG A 161 -16.58 28.53 6.47
N LEU A 162 -16.23 27.24 6.47
CA LEU A 162 -14.93 26.75 6.89
C LEU A 162 -13.81 27.30 6.01
N ASN A 163 -14.00 27.33 4.69
CA ASN A 163 -13.02 27.93 3.77
C ASN A 163 -12.82 29.43 4.04
N SER A 164 -13.89 30.19 4.31
CA SER A 164 -13.78 31.60 4.70
C SER A 164 -13.02 31.80 6.02
N ILE A 165 -13.25 30.93 7.02
CA ILE A 165 -12.49 30.95 8.29
C ILE A 165 -11.02 30.63 8.04
N MET A 166 -10.73 29.61 7.22
CA MET A 166 -9.38 29.23 6.84
C MET A 166 -8.64 30.41 6.19
N GLN A 167 -9.25 31.04 5.19
CA GLN A 167 -8.68 32.22 4.51
C GLN A 167 -8.49 33.41 5.45
N ALA A 168 -9.45 33.68 6.35
CA ALA A 168 -9.32 34.74 7.34
C ALA A 168 -8.22 34.46 8.38
N SER A 169 -7.89 33.20 8.64
CA SER A 169 -6.85 32.80 9.60
C SER A 169 -5.43 32.84 9.02
N LEU A 170 -5.25 32.82 7.68
CA LEU A 170 -3.94 32.86 7.02
C LEU A 170 -3.04 34.03 7.47
N PRO A 171 -3.48 35.30 7.53
CA PRO A 171 -2.61 36.41 7.95
C PRO A 171 -2.14 36.28 9.40
N VAL A 172 -2.96 35.70 10.28
CA VAL A 172 -2.59 35.43 11.68
C VAL A 172 -1.60 34.27 11.78
N GLN A 173 -1.76 33.23 10.95
CA GLN A 173 -0.83 32.12 10.84
C GLN A 173 0.56 32.56 10.35
N GLU A 174 0.60 33.45 9.35
CA GLU A 174 1.84 34.04 8.84
C GLU A 174 2.53 34.91 9.90
N TYR A 175 1.76 35.72 10.64
CA TYR A 175 2.29 36.55 11.72
C TYR A 175 2.86 35.75 12.90
N LEU A 176 2.21 34.64 13.26
CA LEU A 176 2.64 33.76 14.35
C LEU A 176 3.62 32.66 13.91
N PHE A 177 4.03 32.64 12.63
CA PHE A 177 4.87 31.58 12.03
C PHE A 177 4.35 30.15 12.28
N MET A 178 3.03 29.97 12.19
CA MET A 178 2.35 28.68 12.44
C MET A 178 1.60 28.20 11.18
N PRO A 179 2.28 27.58 10.20
CA PRO A 179 1.67 27.12 8.96
C PRO A 179 0.96 25.76 9.16
N PHE A 180 -0.23 25.77 9.77
CA PHE A 180 -1.02 24.55 9.98
C PHE A 180 -1.42 23.88 8.65
N ASP A 181 -1.62 24.66 7.58
CA ASP A 181 -2.00 24.14 6.26
C ASP A 181 -0.91 23.25 5.62
N GLN A 182 0.35 23.64 5.76
CA GLN A 182 1.46 22.85 5.21
C GLN A 182 1.69 21.58 6.02
N ALA A 183 1.59 21.68 7.36
CA ALA A 183 1.64 20.52 8.24
C ALA A 183 0.48 19.55 7.96
N HIS A 184 -0.75 20.06 7.77
CA HIS A 184 -1.92 19.24 7.49
C HIS A 184 -1.82 18.50 6.16
N LYS A 185 -1.42 19.19 5.08
CA LYS A 185 -1.18 18.57 3.77
C LYS A 185 -0.09 17.49 3.82
N GLN A 186 0.97 17.71 4.62
CA GLN A 186 1.99 16.69 4.84
C GLN A 186 1.45 15.48 5.62
N TYR A 187 0.57 15.69 6.60
CA TYR A 187 -0.09 14.60 7.34
C TYR A 187 -1.11 13.81 6.49
N GLU A 188 -1.88 14.48 5.63
CA GLU A 188 -2.77 13.80 4.67
C GLU A 188 -1.96 12.92 3.70
N THR A 189 -0.85 13.45 3.20
CA THR A 189 0.09 12.68 2.37
C THR A 189 0.71 11.52 3.15
N ALA A 190 1.01 11.72 4.44
CA ALA A 190 1.57 10.69 5.31
C ALA A 190 0.60 9.52 5.58
N ARG A 191 -0.73 9.71 5.46
CA ARG A 191 -1.70 8.61 5.60
C ARG A 191 -1.49 7.50 4.57
N HIS A 192 -0.90 7.81 3.42
CA HIS A 192 -0.61 6.85 2.35
C HIS A 192 0.78 6.20 2.47
N LEU A 193 1.56 6.52 3.51
CA LEU A 193 2.87 5.92 3.72
C LEU A 193 2.77 4.51 4.33
N PRO A 194 3.69 3.60 3.98
CA PRO A 194 3.86 2.34 4.67
C PRO A 194 4.10 2.55 6.17
N PRO A 195 3.64 1.64 7.06
CA PRO A 195 3.78 1.82 8.51
C PRO A 195 5.20 2.16 8.98
N PRO A 196 6.28 1.53 8.45
CA PRO A 196 7.64 1.89 8.86
C PRO A 196 8.06 3.31 8.45
N LEU A 197 7.62 3.78 7.28
CA LEU A 197 7.92 5.15 6.81
C LEU A 197 7.06 6.18 7.55
N TYR A 198 5.82 5.85 7.89
CA TYR A 198 4.95 6.71 8.69
C TYR A 198 5.54 6.97 10.08
N VAL A 199 5.98 5.92 10.77
CA VAL A 199 6.64 6.07 12.09
C VAL A 199 7.89 6.92 11.98
N LEU A 200 8.72 6.71 10.95
CA LEU A 200 9.91 7.53 10.71
C LEU A 200 9.54 9.00 10.47
N PHE A 201 8.51 9.27 9.67
CA PHE A 201 8.03 10.62 9.40
C PHE A 201 7.54 11.33 10.66
N VAL A 202 6.73 10.66 11.50
CA VAL A 202 6.22 11.23 12.75
C VAL A 202 7.37 11.54 13.72
N GLN A 203 8.30 10.60 13.90
CA GLN A 203 9.45 10.77 14.79
C GLN A 203 10.41 11.86 14.31
N ALA A 204 10.71 11.90 13.01
CA ALA A 204 11.57 12.92 12.43
C ALA A 204 10.94 14.32 12.49
N SER A 205 9.63 14.42 12.21
CA SER A 205 8.87 15.66 12.33
C SER A 205 8.82 16.16 13.78
N ALA A 206 8.57 15.25 14.73
CA ALA A 206 8.57 15.57 16.15
C ALA A 206 9.95 16.07 16.62
N TYR A 207 11.03 15.43 16.18
CA TYR A 207 12.39 15.86 16.52
C TYR A 207 12.76 17.22 15.90
N GLY A 208 12.37 17.47 14.64
CA GLY A 208 12.60 18.76 13.99
C GLY A 208 11.85 19.91 14.67
N GLN A 209 10.65 19.64 15.19
CA GLN A 209 9.86 20.63 15.93
C GLN A 209 10.37 20.84 17.36
N ALA A 210 10.78 19.78 18.06
CA ALA A 210 11.13 19.83 19.47
C ALA A 210 12.58 20.24 19.77
N CYS A 211 13.54 19.78 18.95
CA CYS A 211 14.96 19.86 19.28
C CYS A 211 15.77 20.70 18.30
N ASP A 212 15.61 20.49 16.99
CA ASP A 212 16.47 21.14 15.99
C ASP A 212 15.70 21.59 14.73
N LYS A 213 15.54 22.91 14.59
CA LYS A 213 14.88 23.55 13.43
C LYS A 213 15.67 23.40 12.12
N LYS A 214 16.90 22.87 12.17
CA LYS A 214 17.74 22.62 10.97
C LYS A 214 17.41 21.31 10.26
N LEU A 215 16.51 20.50 10.83
CA LEU A 215 16.00 19.27 10.24
C LEU A 215 14.71 19.56 9.46
N VAL A 216 14.73 19.30 8.16
CA VAL A 216 13.56 19.41 7.28
C VAL A 216 13.18 18.02 6.82
N VAL A 217 11.89 17.67 6.92
CA VAL A 217 11.34 16.40 6.45
C VAL A 217 10.40 16.68 5.29
N ALA A 218 10.56 15.94 4.19
CA ALA A 218 9.66 15.96 3.05
C ALA A 218 9.26 14.55 2.62
N ILE A 219 8.09 14.43 1.99
CA ILE A 219 7.60 13.19 1.39
C ILE A 219 7.73 13.37 -0.12
N GLU A 220 8.50 12.51 -0.77
CA GLU A 220 8.72 12.52 -2.21
C GLU A 220 8.09 11.28 -2.85
N GLY A 221 7.27 11.48 -3.89
CA GLY A 221 6.68 10.41 -4.69
C GLY A 221 5.29 10.72 -5.22
N SER A 222 4.70 9.77 -5.94
CA SER A 222 3.34 9.88 -6.45
C SER A 222 2.32 9.38 -5.43
N VAL A 223 1.40 10.27 -5.02
CA VAL A 223 0.28 9.95 -4.11
C VAL A 223 -0.77 9.08 -4.80
N GLU A 224 -0.91 9.21 -6.12
CA GLU A 224 -1.89 8.48 -6.93
C GLU A 224 -1.54 7.00 -7.03
N GLU A 225 -0.28 6.68 -7.30
CA GLU A 225 0.22 5.29 -7.30
C GLU A 225 0.12 4.65 -5.91
N ALA A 226 0.35 5.43 -4.85
CA ALA A 226 0.18 4.95 -3.48
C ALA A 226 -1.28 4.64 -3.14
N LYS A 227 -2.25 5.45 -3.62
CA LYS A 227 -3.68 5.19 -3.46
C LYS A 227 -4.13 3.95 -4.25
N ALA A 228 -3.58 3.75 -5.45
CA ALA A 228 -3.89 2.59 -6.28
C ALA A 228 -3.46 1.26 -5.62
N LEU A 229 -2.38 1.25 -4.82
CA LEU A 229 -1.93 0.07 -4.08
C LEU A 229 -2.85 -0.33 -2.91
N TYR A 230 -3.67 0.59 -2.39
CA TYR A 230 -4.59 0.34 -1.27
C TYR A 230 -6.03 0.07 -1.70
N LYS A 231 -6.38 0.38 -2.96
CA LYS A 231 -7.65 -0.10 -3.50
C LYS A 231 -7.54 -1.62 -3.64
N PRO A 232 -8.47 -2.41 -3.07
CA PRO A 232 -8.65 -3.79 -3.50
C PRO A 232 -8.77 -3.79 -5.04
N PRO A 233 -8.30 -4.84 -5.73
CA PRO A 233 -8.76 -5.04 -7.10
C PRO A 233 -10.29 -5.04 -7.02
N GLU A 234 -10.96 -4.09 -7.67
CA GLU A 234 -12.39 -4.24 -7.86
C GLU A 234 -12.59 -5.57 -8.57
N ASP A 235 -13.48 -6.40 -8.00
CA ASP A 235 -13.88 -7.68 -8.54
C ASP A 235 -14.08 -7.55 -10.05
N SER A 236 -13.16 -8.14 -10.82
CA SER A 236 -13.40 -8.39 -12.22
C SER A 236 -14.54 -9.39 -12.28
N GLN A 237 -15.75 -8.86 -12.45
CA GLN A 237 -16.91 -9.61 -12.87
C GLN A 237 -16.51 -10.43 -14.11
N ASP A 238 -16.66 -11.73 -13.97
CA ASP A 238 -16.72 -12.68 -15.06
C ASP A 238 -17.89 -12.28 -15.97
N ASP A 239 -17.61 -11.53 -17.04
CA ASP A 239 -18.48 -11.48 -18.20
C ASP A 239 -17.77 -12.20 -19.35
N GLU A 240 -18.13 -13.48 -19.44
CA GLU A 240 -18.13 -14.27 -20.68
C GLU A 240 -18.73 -13.43 -21.81
N SER A 241 -17.92 -13.08 -22.81
CA SER A 241 -18.45 -12.65 -24.10
C SER A 241 -17.51 -13.12 -25.21
N ASP A 242 -17.96 -14.22 -25.80
CA ASP A 242 -17.50 -14.83 -27.02
C ASP A 242 -17.73 -13.88 -28.20
N SER A 243 -16.66 -13.48 -28.88
CA SER A 243 -16.76 -12.97 -30.24
C SER A 243 -15.45 -13.18 -30.99
N ASP A 244 -15.46 -14.23 -31.82
CA ASP A 244 -14.59 -14.46 -32.97
C ASP A 244 -14.40 -13.18 -33.80
N VAL A 245 -13.16 -12.72 -33.89
CA VAL A 245 -12.66 -11.98 -35.07
C VAL A 245 -11.21 -12.40 -35.29
N GLU A 246 -10.98 -13.16 -36.36
CA GLU A 246 -9.64 -13.36 -36.91
C GLU A 246 -9.11 -12.04 -37.47
N GLU A 247 -7.89 -11.66 -37.07
CA GLU A 247 -6.98 -10.94 -37.97
C GLU A 247 -5.52 -11.29 -37.63
N GLU A 248 -4.86 -11.92 -38.60
CA GLU A 248 -3.43 -12.18 -38.62
C GLU A 248 -2.64 -10.87 -38.57
N GLN A 249 -1.85 -10.65 -37.52
CA GLN A 249 -0.64 -9.84 -37.63
C GLN A 249 0.57 -10.53 -37.00
N THR A 250 1.50 -10.82 -37.88
CA THR A 250 2.81 -11.38 -37.69
C THR A 250 3.66 -10.59 -36.70
N THR A 251 3.95 -11.14 -35.52
CA THR A 251 5.30 -11.02 -34.93
C THR A 251 5.66 -12.33 -34.24
N LYS A 252 6.79 -12.91 -34.67
CA LYS A 252 7.36 -14.14 -34.12
C LYS A 252 7.53 -14.00 -32.61
N ARG A 253 6.61 -14.57 -31.83
CA ARG A 253 6.73 -14.77 -30.38
C ARG A 253 7.98 -15.62 -30.10
N ARG A 254 9.09 -14.96 -29.81
CA ARG A 254 10.22 -15.60 -29.13
C ARG A 254 9.72 -16.09 -27.77
N ARG A 255 9.79 -17.41 -27.53
CA ARG A 255 9.68 -17.97 -26.18
C ARG A 255 10.62 -17.18 -25.26
N PRO A 256 10.15 -16.61 -24.13
CA PRO A 256 11.03 -15.92 -23.22
C PRO A 256 12.02 -16.94 -22.64
N THR A 257 13.31 -16.70 -22.88
CA THR A 257 14.40 -17.43 -22.25
C THR A 257 14.26 -17.35 -20.73
N LEU A 258 14.50 -18.47 -20.01
CA LEU A 258 14.43 -18.59 -18.54
C LEU A 258 15.07 -17.40 -17.78
N GLY A 259 16.12 -16.78 -18.33
CA GLY A 259 16.75 -15.58 -17.77
C GLY A 259 15.82 -14.36 -17.68
N VAL A 260 14.94 -14.14 -18.67
CA VAL A 260 13.99 -13.01 -18.68
C VAL A 260 12.94 -13.18 -17.59
N GLN A 261 12.47 -14.41 -17.37
CA GLN A 261 11.51 -14.72 -16.29
C GLN A 261 12.13 -14.54 -14.89
N LEU A 262 13.41 -14.87 -14.72
CA LEU A 262 14.12 -14.66 -13.46
C LEU A 262 14.34 -13.16 -13.18
N ASP A 263 14.65 -12.37 -14.22
CA ASP A 263 14.79 -10.93 -14.08
C ASP A 263 13.48 -10.22 -13.79
N ASP A 264 12.36 -10.67 -14.36
CA ASP A 264 11.04 -10.12 -14.07
C ASP A 264 10.57 -10.48 -12.65
N LYS A 265 10.80 -11.73 -12.20
CA LYS A 265 10.63 -12.11 -10.78
C LYS A 265 11.51 -11.27 -9.84
N ARG A 266 12.74 -10.96 -10.26
CA ARG A 266 13.66 -10.13 -9.47
C ARG A 266 13.19 -8.67 -9.39
N LYS A 267 12.70 -8.09 -10.50
CA LYS A 267 12.11 -6.74 -10.51
C LYS A 267 10.86 -6.69 -9.65
N GLU A 268 10.04 -7.74 -9.70
CA GLU A 268 8.87 -7.89 -8.85
C GLU A 268 9.26 -7.92 -7.37
N MET A 269 10.24 -8.75 -7.00
CA MET A 269 10.77 -8.80 -5.62
C MET A 269 11.40 -7.48 -5.15
N LEU A 270 11.95 -6.69 -6.07
CA LEU A 270 12.56 -5.39 -5.80
C LEU A 270 11.61 -4.20 -6.02
N LYS A 271 10.30 -4.44 -6.18
CA LYS A 271 9.29 -3.37 -6.29
C LYS A 271 9.39 -2.43 -5.09
N ARG A 272 9.65 -1.15 -5.41
CA ARG A 272 9.73 -0.06 -4.44
C ARG A 272 8.35 0.51 -4.21
N HIS A 273 8.12 0.97 -3.00
CA HIS A 273 6.98 1.81 -2.71
C HIS A 273 7.12 3.14 -3.46
N PRO A 274 6.04 3.65 -4.08
CA PRO A 274 6.06 4.88 -4.88
C PRO A 274 6.34 6.13 -4.04
N LEU A 275 6.00 6.12 -2.75
CA LEU A 275 6.39 7.16 -1.78
C LEU A 275 7.68 6.82 -1.05
N SER A 276 8.50 7.85 -0.87
CA SER A 276 9.75 7.86 -0.12
C SER A 276 9.80 9.06 0.83
N VAL A 277 10.54 8.95 1.92
CA VAL A 277 10.69 10.04 2.91
C VAL A 277 12.09 10.60 2.80
N THR A 278 12.21 11.91 2.65
CA THR A 278 13.50 12.61 2.59
C THR A 278 13.69 13.44 3.86
N VAL A 279 14.87 13.31 4.47
CA VAL A 279 15.28 14.04 5.66
C VAL A 279 16.55 14.80 5.34
N ASP A 280 16.44 16.12 5.39
CA ASP A 280 17.51 17.06 5.09
C ASP A 280 18.01 17.70 6.38
N LEU A 281 19.32 17.56 6.62
CA LEU A 281 19.99 18.12 7.79
C LEU A 281 20.96 19.21 7.35
N LYS A 282 20.68 20.45 7.74
CA LYS A 282 21.59 21.59 7.54
C LYS A 282 22.64 21.63 8.65
N CYS A 283 23.90 21.36 8.31
CA CYS A 283 25.01 21.46 9.26
C CYS A 283 25.41 22.93 9.50
N LYS A 284 26.14 23.19 10.58
CA LYS A 284 26.69 24.53 10.89
C LYS A 284 27.71 25.02 9.86
N ASP A 285 28.23 24.14 9.02
CA ASP A 285 29.29 24.39 8.04
C ASP A 285 28.70 24.63 6.62
N GLU A 286 27.45 25.13 6.51
CA GLU A 286 26.67 25.32 5.25
C GLU A 286 26.47 24.06 4.38
N ASN A 287 26.85 22.88 4.89
CA ASN A 287 26.66 21.61 4.20
C ASN A 287 25.28 21.02 4.48
N VAL A 288 24.65 20.43 3.47
CA VAL A 288 23.34 19.77 3.60
C VAL A 288 23.52 18.27 3.38
N LEU A 289 23.08 17.48 4.38
CA LEU A 289 23.01 16.03 4.29
C LEU A 289 21.57 15.63 3.93
N HIS A 290 21.41 15.04 2.74
CA HIS A 290 20.14 14.50 2.26
C HIS A 290 20.09 12.98 2.50
N LEU A 291 19.07 12.54 3.23
CA LEU A 291 18.79 11.13 3.52
C LEU A 291 17.46 10.75 2.89
N THR A 292 17.47 9.93 1.84
CA THR A 292 16.23 9.46 1.21
C THR A 292 15.96 8.00 1.58
N PHE A 293 14.81 7.76 2.21
CA PHE A 293 14.37 6.45 2.68
C PHE A 293 13.37 5.84 1.70
N TYR A 294 13.71 4.68 1.15
CA TYR A 294 12.83 3.88 0.30
C TYR A 294 12.35 2.63 1.03
N TYR A 295 11.10 2.23 0.77
CA TYR A 295 10.53 0.99 1.29
C TYR A 295 10.37 -0.05 0.19
N LEU A 296 10.87 -1.27 0.42
CA LEU A 296 10.66 -2.43 -0.44
C LEU A 296 9.54 -3.26 0.15
N MET A 297 8.36 -3.22 -0.47
CA MET A 297 7.14 -3.86 0.04
C MET A 297 7.28 -5.38 0.15
N ASN A 298 7.88 -6.02 -0.86
CA ASN A 298 7.98 -7.49 -0.93
C ASN A 298 9.07 -8.07 -0.03
N LEU A 299 10.06 -7.26 0.35
CA LEU A 299 11.15 -7.67 1.25
C LEU A 299 10.93 -7.17 2.68
N ASN A 300 9.95 -6.28 2.91
CA ASN A 300 9.74 -5.57 4.17
C ASN A 300 11.02 -4.87 4.71
N VAL A 301 11.84 -4.32 3.79
CA VAL A 301 13.10 -3.64 4.12
C VAL A 301 13.01 -2.15 3.80
N MET A 302 13.46 -1.31 4.74
CA MET A 302 13.77 0.09 4.48
C MET A 302 15.23 0.25 4.07
N THR A 303 15.47 0.95 2.97
CA THR A 303 16.80 1.29 2.46
C THR A 303 17.00 2.80 2.54
N VAL A 304 18.25 3.25 2.72
CA VAL A 304 18.59 4.68 2.74
C VAL A 304 19.60 4.98 1.64
N LYS A 305 19.42 6.10 0.96
CA LYS A 305 20.40 6.69 0.06
C LYS A 305 20.86 8.01 0.67
N THR A 306 22.17 8.19 0.76
CA THR A 306 22.79 9.35 1.37
C THR A 306 23.43 10.21 0.29
N LYS A 307 23.11 11.50 0.24
CA LYS A 307 23.78 12.48 -0.62
C LYS A 307 24.24 13.65 0.24
N VAL A 308 25.52 13.99 0.15
CA VAL A 308 26.09 15.16 0.83
C VAL A 308 26.30 16.23 -0.22
N THR A 309 25.66 17.39 -0.03
CA THR A 309 25.84 18.55 -0.89
C THR A 309 26.59 19.61 -0.10
N THR A 310 27.77 20.00 -0.58
CA THR A 310 28.58 21.07 0.02
C THR A 310 28.38 22.37 -0.72
N ALA A 311 28.37 23.51 -0.02
CA ALA A 311 28.17 24.83 -0.64
C ALA A 311 29.39 25.32 -1.46
N VAL A 312 30.56 24.71 -1.25
CA VAL A 312 31.81 24.98 -1.98
C VAL A 312 32.12 23.79 -2.89
N GLU A 313 32.47 24.05 -4.15
CA GLU A 313 33.01 23.04 -5.07
C GLU A 313 34.32 22.49 -4.50
N MET A 314 34.30 21.25 -4.01
CA MET A 314 35.52 20.59 -3.53
C MET A 314 36.32 20.03 -4.70
N THR A 315 37.58 20.45 -4.84
CA THR A 315 38.60 19.67 -5.54
C THR A 315 38.85 18.40 -4.74
N THR A 316 38.41 17.25 -5.25
CA THR A 316 38.65 15.96 -4.59
C THR A 316 40.11 15.57 -4.77
N ALA A 317 40.88 15.55 -3.68
CA ALA A 317 42.24 15.03 -3.70
C ALA A 317 42.24 13.53 -4.05
N VAL A 318 43.25 13.08 -4.79
CA VAL A 318 43.39 11.69 -5.28
C VAL A 318 43.35 10.65 -4.15
N SER A 319 43.85 11.00 -2.96
CA SER A 319 43.84 10.14 -1.77
C SER A 319 42.50 10.12 -1.02
N ALA A 320 41.54 10.97 -1.39
CA ALA A 320 40.18 10.97 -0.86
C ALA A 320 39.30 10.03 -1.69
N GLY A 321 39.57 8.72 -1.62
CA GLY A 321 38.80 7.70 -2.33
C GLY A 321 37.28 7.86 -2.15
N ARG A 322 36.52 7.51 -3.20
CA ARG A 322 35.05 7.55 -3.21
C ARG A 322 34.51 6.47 -2.26
N ALA A 323 34.30 6.81 -0.99
CA ALA A 323 33.60 5.93 -0.07
C ALA A 323 32.13 5.78 -0.54
N GLU A 324 31.77 4.61 -1.10
CA GLU A 324 30.40 4.34 -1.57
C GLU A 324 29.34 4.32 -0.45
N CYS A 325 29.70 4.54 0.81
CA CYS A 325 28.78 4.72 1.92
C CYS A 325 29.43 5.53 3.07
N PRO A 326 29.15 6.84 3.24
CA PRO A 326 29.69 7.63 4.35
C PRO A 326 29.17 7.21 5.75
N LEU A 327 28.25 6.25 5.84
CA LEU A 327 27.62 5.83 7.10
C LEU A 327 28.01 4.41 7.57
N SER A 328 28.97 3.72 6.93
CA SER A 328 29.32 2.28 7.10
C SER A 328 29.25 1.73 8.54
N ARG A 329 29.58 2.51 9.58
CA ARG A 329 29.46 2.12 11.00
C ARG A 329 29.00 3.25 11.93
N LEU A 330 27.69 3.31 12.18
CA LEU A 330 27.09 4.10 13.27
C LEU A 330 26.72 3.26 14.51
N GLY A 331 27.20 2.02 14.59
CA GLY A 331 27.04 1.12 15.74
C GLY A 331 28.17 0.10 15.81
N THR A 332 28.59 -0.25 17.02
CA THR A 332 29.69 -1.18 17.27
C THR A 332 29.39 -2.55 16.62
N ARG A 333 30.25 -2.91 15.65
CA ARG A 333 30.42 -4.25 15.05
C ARG A 333 29.25 -4.78 14.21
N ARG A 334 28.94 -4.21 13.04
CA ARG A 334 28.01 -4.83 12.06
C ARG A 334 28.40 -4.59 10.59
N ARG A 335 28.38 -5.66 9.79
CA ARG A 335 28.59 -5.64 8.33
C ARG A 335 27.32 -5.13 7.63
N GLY A 336 27.48 -4.29 6.61
CA GLY A 336 26.38 -3.77 5.78
C GLY A 336 25.72 -4.80 4.84
N CYS A 337 26.20 -6.05 4.82
CA CYS A 337 25.77 -7.08 3.86
C CYS A 337 24.93 -8.23 4.44
N GLU A 338 24.63 -8.28 5.75
CA GLU A 338 23.79 -9.36 6.30
C GLU A 338 22.31 -8.97 6.36
N GLN A 339 21.59 -9.32 5.28
CA GLN A 339 20.13 -9.43 5.28
C GLN A 339 19.71 -10.53 6.27
N GLN A 340 18.79 -10.20 7.19
CA GLN A 340 18.19 -11.20 8.09
C GLN A 340 16.85 -11.64 7.51
N GLN A 341 16.89 -12.77 6.81
CA GLN A 341 15.85 -13.78 6.62
C GLN A 341 16.55 -14.92 5.87
N ASP A 342 16.46 -16.16 6.37
CA ASP A 342 17.17 -17.35 5.86
C ASP A 342 16.78 -17.79 4.43
N GLY A 343 16.24 -16.90 3.59
CA GLY A 343 15.70 -17.21 2.26
C GLY A 343 16.33 -16.51 1.06
N SER A 344 17.26 -15.55 1.22
CA SER A 344 17.70 -14.73 0.07
C SER A 344 19.15 -14.27 0.16
N ARG A 345 20.07 -15.06 -0.41
CA ARG A 345 21.47 -14.66 -0.66
C ARG A 345 21.62 -14.25 -2.13
N GLY A 346 21.76 -12.95 -2.39
CA GLY A 346 22.23 -12.49 -3.69
C GLY A 346 21.75 -11.10 -4.11
N CYS A 347 22.45 -10.04 -3.70
CA CYS A 347 22.36 -8.76 -4.41
C CYS A 347 23.61 -7.89 -4.19
N ARG A 348 24.55 -7.91 -5.15
CA ARG A 348 25.55 -6.83 -5.34
C ARG A 348 24.91 -5.73 -6.20
N ARG A 349 24.18 -4.80 -5.58
CA ARG A 349 23.90 -3.46 -6.13
C ARG A 349 23.69 -2.47 -4.96
N SER A 350 24.73 -1.69 -4.70
CA SER A 350 24.82 -0.35 -4.06
C SER A 350 23.58 0.22 -3.31
N LEU A 351 22.94 -0.54 -2.43
CA LEU A 351 21.84 -0.08 -1.57
C LEU A 351 22.04 -0.70 -0.18
N GLY A 352 22.55 0.09 0.77
CA GLY A 352 22.74 -0.34 2.14
C GLY A 352 21.40 -0.52 2.86
N ALA A 353 21.10 -1.74 3.32
CA ALA A 353 19.99 -2.00 4.22
C ALA A 353 20.46 -1.80 5.67
N TRP A 354 19.98 -0.75 6.34
CA TRP A 354 20.47 -0.38 7.67
C TRP A 354 19.56 -0.88 8.78
N ARG A 355 20.10 -1.69 9.68
CA ARG A 355 19.37 -2.17 10.86
C ARG A 355 18.96 -1.06 11.83
N ARG A 356 19.64 0.10 11.83
CA ARG A 356 19.24 1.26 12.67
C ARG A 356 17.94 1.89 12.17
N CYS A 357 17.70 1.90 10.85
CA CYS A 357 16.40 2.28 10.27
C CYS A 357 15.30 1.28 10.67
N GLN A 358 15.59 -0.02 10.69
CA GLN A 358 14.62 -1.03 11.12
C GLN A 358 14.35 -1.02 12.64
N LYS A 359 15.26 -0.48 13.47
CA LYS A 359 15.10 -0.36 14.93
C LYS A 359 14.10 0.70 15.37
N PHE A 360 13.57 1.51 14.44
CA PHE A 360 12.43 2.40 14.68
C PHE A 360 11.07 1.64 14.69
N ARG A 361 11.05 0.32 14.45
CA ARG A 361 9.87 -0.51 14.71
C ARG A 361 9.56 -0.53 16.20
N GLY A 362 8.35 -0.10 16.57
CA GLY A 362 7.84 -0.07 17.94
C GLY A 362 7.68 -1.44 18.60
N CYS A 363 8.79 -2.02 19.07
CA CYS A 363 8.83 -3.03 20.12
C CYS A 363 9.29 -2.36 21.44
N PRO A 364 8.84 -2.83 22.62
CA PRO A 364 8.88 -2.08 23.88
C PRO A 364 10.28 -2.12 24.48
N ARG A 365 11.15 -1.22 24.02
CA ARG A 365 12.30 -0.68 24.74
C ARG A 365 12.64 0.63 24.03
N ALA A 366 12.13 1.73 24.56
CA ALA A 366 12.37 3.07 24.06
C ALA A 366 13.89 3.26 23.86
N PRO A 367 14.38 3.46 22.61
CA PRO A 367 15.70 4.00 22.44
C PRO A 367 15.57 5.51 22.63
N VAL A 368 16.20 6.01 23.68
CA VAL A 368 16.54 7.42 23.83
C VAL A 368 17.18 7.87 22.51
N LEU A 369 16.58 8.85 21.84
CA LEU A 369 17.24 9.63 20.80
C LEU A 369 18.57 10.09 21.40
N PRO A 370 19.74 9.68 20.87
CA PRO A 370 20.97 10.22 21.39
C PRO A 370 20.93 11.74 21.18
N PRO A 371 21.53 12.52 22.10
CA PRO A 371 21.75 13.95 21.87
C PRO A 371 22.44 14.13 20.51
N PRO A 372 22.28 15.30 19.84
CA PRO A 372 22.65 15.51 18.45
C PRO A 372 23.96 14.80 18.17
N ALA A 373 23.90 13.78 17.31
CA ALA A 373 25.05 12.97 17.00
C ALA A 373 26.13 13.89 16.40
N GLU A 374 27.05 14.35 17.23
CA GLU A 374 28.29 15.02 16.84
C GLU A 374 29.14 14.15 15.90
N SER A 375 28.71 12.90 15.64
CA SER A 375 29.33 11.93 14.74
C SER A 375 28.83 11.97 13.30
N SER A 376 27.90 12.86 12.91
CA SER A 376 27.50 13.03 11.50
C SER A 376 28.10 14.31 10.93
N ARG A 377 29.42 14.40 10.88
CA ARG A 377 30.08 15.30 9.93
C ARG A 377 30.80 14.43 8.91
N PRO A 378 30.74 14.77 7.60
CA PRO A 378 31.73 14.22 6.69
C PRO A 378 33.09 14.50 7.34
N LEU A 379 33.93 13.46 7.43
CA LEU A 379 35.36 13.59 7.71
C LEU A 379 35.84 14.89 7.03
N PRO A 380 36.63 15.76 7.69
CA PRO A 380 37.11 16.99 7.06
C PRO A 380 38.02 16.60 5.89
N ARG A 381 37.40 16.29 4.75
CA ARG A 381 38.05 15.90 3.50
C ARG A 381 38.97 17.02 3.05
N SER A 382 38.65 18.27 3.39
CA SER A 382 39.51 19.44 3.21
C SER A 382 40.86 19.34 3.94
N ALA A 383 40.89 18.89 5.20
CA ALA A 383 42.15 18.71 5.94
C ALA A 383 43.00 17.56 5.37
N TRP A 384 42.34 16.57 4.76
CA TRP A 384 42.98 15.38 4.19
C TRP A 384 43.49 15.66 2.77
N SER A 385 42.80 16.54 2.02
CA SER A 385 43.29 17.08 0.76
C SER A 385 44.59 17.85 0.96
N LEU A 386 44.69 18.68 2.01
CA LEU A 386 45.92 19.43 2.34
C LEU A 386 47.11 18.52 2.70
N LEU A 387 46.86 17.42 3.41
CA LEU A 387 47.87 16.38 3.71
C LEU A 387 48.44 15.73 2.43
N ALA A 388 47.59 15.52 1.42
CA ALA A 388 47.97 14.85 0.17
C ALA A 388 48.73 15.77 -0.79
N GLU A 389 48.44 17.07 -0.80
CA GLU A 389 48.95 18.01 -1.82
C GLU A 389 50.24 18.75 -1.41
N HIS A 390 50.54 18.89 -0.11
CA HIS A 390 51.66 19.75 0.33
C HIS A 390 52.71 19.08 1.23
N GLY A 391 52.50 17.85 1.70
CA GLY A 391 53.45 17.17 2.61
C GLY A 391 53.63 17.86 3.97
N VAL A 392 52.81 18.87 4.28
CA VAL A 392 52.79 19.57 5.56
C VAL A 392 51.65 19.02 6.39
N VAL A 393 51.94 18.61 7.63
CA VAL A 393 50.93 18.14 8.58
C VAL A 393 50.23 19.35 9.19
N PRO A 394 48.92 19.58 8.94
CA PRO A 394 48.21 20.72 9.49
C PRO A 394 47.91 20.49 10.98
N VAL A 395 48.54 21.28 11.85
CA VAL A 395 48.32 21.27 13.30
C VAL A 395 47.59 22.54 13.70
N SER A 396 46.50 22.41 14.47
CA SER A 396 45.78 23.57 15.01
C SER A 396 46.58 24.31 16.07
N SER A 397 46.37 25.62 16.18
CA SER A 397 46.95 26.47 17.23
C SER A 397 46.69 25.91 18.63
N GLU A 398 45.52 25.31 18.85
CA GLU A 398 45.13 24.72 20.13
C GLU A 398 45.94 23.46 20.50
N CYS A 399 46.50 22.74 19.53
CA CYS A 399 47.28 21.52 19.75
C CYS A 399 48.80 21.74 19.71
N GLN A 400 49.28 22.97 19.53
CA GLN A 400 50.72 23.27 19.41
C GLN A 400 51.51 22.92 20.68
N HIS A 401 50.90 23.05 21.85
CA HIS A 401 51.53 22.72 23.15
C HIS A 401 51.91 21.24 23.30
N LEU A 402 51.34 20.35 22.47
CA LEU A 402 51.63 18.91 22.49
C LEU A 402 52.96 18.55 21.84
N PHE A 403 53.57 19.48 21.09
CA PHE A 403 54.74 19.25 20.25
C PHE A 403 55.85 20.27 20.55
N PRO A 404 57.13 19.92 20.34
CA PRO A 404 58.22 20.87 20.40
C PRO A 404 58.13 21.89 19.25
N THR A 405 58.74 23.07 19.44
CA THR A 405 58.72 24.18 18.47
C THR A 405 59.43 23.88 17.16
N LYS A 406 60.43 22.99 17.17
CA LYS A 406 61.17 22.54 15.98
C LYS A 406 60.94 21.04 15.79
N ILE A 407 60.50 20.62 14.60
CA ILE A 407 60.42 19.22 14.15
C ILE A 407 61.08 19.18 12.76
N VAL A 408 62.00 18.24 12.56
CA VAL A 408 62.90 18.20 11.38
C VAL A 408 62.42 17.17 10.36
N SER A 409 61.91 16.03 10.82
CA SER A 409 61.29 15.03 9.96
C SER A 409 60.02 15.55 9.30
N ARG A 410 59.84 15.18 8.02
CA ARG A 410 58.72 15.66 7.18
C ARG A 410 57.99 14.51 6.50
N LEU A 411 56.69 14.66 6.35
CA LEU A 411 55.85 13.74 5.59
C LEU A 411 56.08 14.00 4.09
N VAL A 412 56.65 13.02 3.38
CA VAL A 412 56.99 13.14 1.96
C VAL A 412 55.89 12.58 1.07
N LYS A 413 55.23 11.50 1.50
CA LYS A 413 54.20 10.83 0.70
C LYS A 413 53.04 10.38 1.57
N TRP A 414 51.82 10.61 1.10
CA TRP A 414 50.57 10.11 1.69
C TRP A 414 49.66 9.54 0.60
N THR A 415 49.54 8.22 0.54
CA THR A 415 48.78 7.53 -0.51
C THR A 415 47.78 6.55 0.08
N ALA A 416 46.58 6.48 -0.49
CA ALA A 416 45.62 5.42 -0.20
C ALA A 416 46.09 4.11 -0.84
N ILE A 417 45.93 2.99 -0.13
CA ILE A 417 46.25 1.64 -0.61
C ILE A 417 45.03 0.74 -0.47
N PRO A 418 44.84 -0.26 -1.34
CA PRO A 418 43.80 -1.27 -1.17
C PRO A 418 44.11 -2.20 0.02
N PHE A 419 43.10 -2.95 0.47
CA PHE A 419 43.25 -3.92 1.55
C PHE A 419 44.27 -5.02 1.22
N GLU A 420 44.32 -5.46 -0.05
CA GLU A 420 45.23 -6.50 -0.53
C GLU A 420 46.69 -6.08 -0.30
N ASP A 421 47.08 -4.88 -0.77
CA ASP A 421 48.42 -4.33 -0.56
C ASP A 421 48.76 -4.13 0.93
N TYR A 422 47.79 -3.77 1.78
CA TYR A 422 48.02 -3.65 3.23
C TYR A 422 48.28 -5.01 3.88
N ALA A 423 47.64 -6.07 3.39
CA ALA A 423 47.76 -7.42 3.91
C ALA A 423 49.09 -8.10 3.53
N GLU A 424 49.71 -7.69 2.43
CA GLU A 424 51.00 -8.22 1.99
C GLU A 424 52.19 -7.70 2.82
N LEU A 425 52.03 -6.60 3.56
CA LEU A 425 53.11 -6.00 4.33
C LEU A 425 53.53 -6.87 5.52
N PRO A 426 54.84 -7.11 5.73
CA PRO A 426 55.30 -8.03 6.78
C PRO A 426 55.07 -7.50 8.20
N TYR A 427 55.01 -6.18 8.38
CA TYR A 427 54.88 -5.50 9.67
C TYR A 427 53.43 -5.16 10.05
N THR A 428 52.43 -5.58 9.27
CA THR A 428 50.99 -5.37 9.55
C THR A 428 50.26 -6.63 10.04
N LYS A 429 50.96 -7.78 10.10
CA LYS A 429 50.39 -9.09 10.45
C LYS A 429 49.70 -9.10 11.81
N ASP A 430 50.31 -8.47 12.82
CA ASP A 430 49.75 -8.40 14.18
C ASP A 430 48.38 -7.68 14.20
N VAL A 431 48.19 -6.67 13.34
CA VAL A 431 46.94 -5.91 13.23
C VAL A 431 45.85 -6.73 12.52
N LEU A 432 46.23 -7.56 11.55
CA LEU A 432 45.33 -8.49 10.86
C LEU A 432 44.88 -9.62 11.78
N GLU A 433 45.82 -10.23 12.52
CA GLU A 433 45.53 -11.30 13.48
C GLU A 433 44.66 -10.81 14.64
N ALA A 434 44.85 -9.56 15.10
CA ALA A 434 43.99 -8.93 16.10
C ALA A 434 42.58 -8.60 15.59
N GLY A 435 42.30 -8.77 14.29
CA GLY A 435 41.00 -8.47 13.68
C GLY A 435 40.67 -6.98 13.63
N LEU A 436 41.70 -6.12 13.62
CA LEU A 436 41.55 -4.66 13.59
C LEU A 436 41.55 -4.10 12.14
N ALA A 437 41.99 -4.90 11.17
CA ALA A 437 41.90 -4.61 9.74
C ALA A 437 40.74 -5.41 9.12
N GLU A 438 39.70 -4.70 8.67
CA GLU A 438 38.54 -5.26 7.97
C GLU A 438 38.41 -4.66 6.57
N ASP A 439 37.76 -5.35 5.64
CA ASP A 439 37.49 -4.88 4.27
C ASP A 439 36.69 -3.55 4.21
N THR A 440 36.02 -3.19 5.31
CA THR A 440 35.26 -1.92 5.40
C THR A 440 36.09 -0.72 5.86
N HIS A 441 37.36 -0.93 6.20
CA HIS A 441 38.27 0.11 6.67
C HIS A 441 38.99 0.79 5.51
N LEU A 442 39.50 2.01 5.76
CA LEU A 442 40.31 2.75 4.81
C LEU A 442 41.79 2.54 5.16
N TYR A 443 42.60 2.24 4.15
CA TYR A 443 44.03 1.96 4.33
C TYR A 443 44.86 3.05 3.66
N TYR A 444 45.88 3.53 4.37
CA TYR A 444 46.78 4.55 3.88
C TYR A 444 48.24 4.16 4.16
N MET A 445 49.13 4.69 3.35
CA MET A 445 50.57 4.59 3.51
C MET A 445 51.17 5.99 3.61
N ALA A 446 51.83 6.25 4.73
CA ALA A 446 52.59 7.47 4.98
C ALA A 446 54.09 7.18 4.88
N LEU A 447 54.83 8.07 4.23
CA LEU A 447 56.29 8.00 4.15
C LEU A 447 56.88 9.28 4.77
N ILE A 448 57.59 9.13 5.88
CA ILE A 448 58.26 10.22 6.60
C ILE A 448 59.76 10.08 6.42
N GLU A 449 60.44 11.16 6.02
CA GLU A 449 61.88 11.15 5.79
C GLU A 449 62.60 12.19 6.66
N ARG A 450 63.80 11.83 7.12
CA ARG A 450 64.80 12.74 7.69
C ARG A 450 66.19 12.28 7.26
N GLY A 451 66.86 13.06 6.41
CA GLY A 451 68.16 12.68 5.85
C GLY A 451 68.08 11.37 5.06
N THR A 452 68.88 10.37 5.43
CA THR A 452 68.85 9.02 4.82
C THR A 452 67.79 8.10 5.40
N ALA A 453 67.19 8.45 6.54
CA ALA A 453 66.23 7.61 7.24
C ALA A 453 64.83 7.74 6.64
N LYS A 454 64.23 6.61 6.27
CA LYS A 454 62.88 6.54 5.68
C LYS A 454 61.96 5.68 6.54
N LEU A 455 60.93 6.29 7.12
CA LEU A 455 59.92 5.63 7.92
C LEU A 455 58.65 5.44 7.08
N GLN A 456 58.28 4.18 6.85
CA GLN A 456 57.00 3.80 6.28
C GLN A 456 56.01 3.53 7.41
N ALA A 457 54.84 4.15 7.35
CA ALA A 457 53.78 3.98 8.32
C ALA A 457 52.49 3.60 7.61
N ALA A 458 52.06 2.35 7.80
CA ALA A 458 50.79 1.85 7.29
C ALA A 458 49.68 2.19 8.30
N VAL A 459 48.62 2.85 7.84
CA VAL A 459 47.58 3.43 8.69
C VAL A 459 46.23 2.79 8.36
N VAL A 460 45.56 2.25 9.38
CA VAL A 460 44.20 1.73 9.30
C VAL A 460 43.24 2.76 9.89
N LEU A 461 42.31 3.23 9.07
CA LEU A 461 41.28 4.18 9.45
C LEU A 461 39.91 3.51 9.46
N ASN A 462 39.31 3.44 10.64
CA ASN A 462 37.94 2.97 10.79
C ASN A 462 36.96 4.09 10.38
N PRO A 463 35.87 3.79 9.64
CA PRO A 463 34.83 4.76 9.32
C PRO A 463 34.22 5.48 10.54
N GLY A 464 34.31 4.90 11.74
CA GLY A 464 33.99 5.57 13.01
C GLY A 464 35.10 6.51 13.55
N TYR A 465 35.88 7.12 12.65
CA TYR A 465 36.94 8.07 13.00
C TYR A 465 36.39 9.22 13.87
N SER A 466 37.20 9.69 14.82
CA SER A 466 36.87 10.54 15.97
C SER A 466 36.25 9.83 17.19
N ALA A 467 35.72 8.62 17.04
CA ALA A 467 35.34 7.77 18.17
C ALA A 467 36.34 6.62 18.37
N LEU A 468 36.92 6.12 17.28
CA LEU A 468 37.99 5.12 17.28
C LEU A 468 39.27 5.73 16.68
N PRO A 469 40.44 5.53 17.30
CA PRO A 469 41.70 6.05 16.79
C PRO A 469 42.14 5.29 15.53
N PRO A 470 42.85 5.95 14.61
CA PRO A 470 43.65 5.27 13.59
C PRO A 470 44.75 4.43 14.23
N ILE A 471 45.08 3.30 13.61
CA ILE A 471 46.14 2.39 14.04
C ILE A 471 47.30 2.47 13.05
N PHE A 472 48.51 2.61 13.57
CA PHE A 472 49.76 2.74 12.82
C PHE A 472 50.62 1.48 12.99
N SER A 473 51.17 0.98 11.89
CA SER A 473 52.22 -0.04 11.88
C SER A 473 53.45 0.53 11.18
N LEU A 474 54.62 0.41 11.82
CA LEU A 474 55.83 1.14 11.43
C LEU A 474 56.92 0.22 10.90
N CYS A 475 57.59 0.67 9.83
CA CYS A 475 58.81 0.08 9.31
C CYS A 475 59.82 1.20 8.99
N LEU A 476 60.96 1.20 9.68
CA LEU A 476 62.04 2.14 9.47
C LEU A 476 63.13 1.50 8.62
N ASN A 477 63.38 2.06 7.44
CA ASN A 477 64.50 1.70 6.60
C ASN A 477 65.65 2.69 6.82
N TRP A 478 66.54 2.34 7.74
CA TRP A 478 67.77 3.07 8.05
C TRP A 478 68.77 2.14 8.72
N LYS A 479 69.95 1.97 8.10
CA LYS A 479 70.96 0.96 8.50
C LYS A 479 70.36 -0.47 8.56
N GLY A 480 69.51 -0.80 7.58
CA GLY A 480 68.71 -2.03 7.53
C GLY A 480 67.23 -1.79 7.77
N GLU A 481 66.43 -2.85 7.69
CA GLU A 481 64.99 -2.80 7.92
C GLU A 481 64.66 -3.07 9.40
N ARG A 482 64.15 -2.06 10.10
CA ARG A 482 63.72 -2.14 11.50
C ARG A 482 62.19 -2.09 11.58
N THR A 483 61.60 -3.09 12.21
CA THR A 483 60.16 -3.29 12.39
C THR A 483 59.85 -3.51 13.88
N GLY A 484 58.57 -3.47 14.25
CA GLY A 484 58.14 -3.73 15.63
C GLY A 484 58.56 -5.11 16.19
N ASN A 485 58.92 -6.05 15.31
CA ASN A 485 59.37 -7.40 15.68
C ASN A 485 60.86 -7.50 15.99
N ASN A 486 61.68 -6.56 15.49
CA ASN A 486 63.14 -6.63 15.63
C ASN A 486 63.75 -5.48 16.45
N ASP A 487 63.01 -4.39 16.70
CA ASP A 487 63.44 -3.27 17.53
C ASP A 487 62.34 -2.83 18.51
N ASP A 488 62.60 -3.01 19.80
CA ASP A 488 61.70 -2.61 20.90
C ASP A 488 61.41 -1.11 20.90
N ASN A 489 62.31 -0.29 20.38
CA ASN A 489 62.07 1.14 20.27
C ASN A 489 61.02 1.44 19.21
N ILE A 490 60.99 0.73 18.07
CA ILE A 490 59.93 0.89 17.05
C ILE A 490 58.57 0.51 17.65
N ARG A 491 58.52 -0.60 18.40
CA ARG A 491 57.31 -1.00 19.13
C ARG A 491 56.89 0.04 20.17
N ALA A 492 57.84 0.68 20.84
CA ALA A 492 57.56 1.78 21.74
C ALA A 492 57.03 3.02 20.99
N MET A 493 57.54 3.35 19.80
CA MET A 493 56.98 4.41 18.94
C MET A 493 55.53 4.11 18.55
N GLU A 494 55.22 2.87 18.16
CA GLU A 494 53.86 2.42 17.87
C GLU A 494 52.95 2.57 19.08
N SER A 495 53.44 2.21 20.27
CA SER A 495 52.66 2.34 21.51
C SER A 495 52.35 3.80 21.86
N GLU A 496 53.27 4.73 21.61
CA GLU A 496 53.06 6.17 21.83
C GLU A 496 51.97 6.75 20.92
N VAL A 497 51.87 6.25 19.69
CA VAL A 497 50.87 6.76 18.72
C VAL A 497 49.53 6.05 18.87
N ASN A 498 49.55 4.72 19.07
CA ASN A 498 48.35 3.87 19.06
C ASN A 498 47.68 3.75 20.44
N VAL A 499 48.45 3.63 21.52
CA VAL A 499 47.91 3.41 22.89
C VAL A 499 47.67 4.74 23.59
N CYS A 500 48.61 5.68 23.45
CA CYS A 500 48.57 6.98 24.11
C CYS A 500 47.81 8.06 23.30
N TYR A 501 47.01 7.64 22.31
CA TYR A 501 46.22 8.52 21.43
C TYR A 501 45.28 9.49 22.20
N LYS A 502 44.88 9.17 23.42
CA LYS A 502 44.02 10.03 24.26
C LYS A 502 44.67 11.38 24.58
N GLU A 503 46.00 11.43 24.66
CA GLU A 503 46.75 12.69 24.86
C GLU A 503 46.73 13.58 23.61
N LEU A 504 46.43 13.01 22.44
CA LEU A 504 46.43 13.67 21.13
C LEU A 504 45.02 14.06 20.66
N TRP A 505 44.00 13.80 21.48
CA TRP A 505 42.59 13.91 21.11
C TRP A 505 42.11 15.35 20.88
N GLY A 506 42.81 16.36 21.41
CA GLY A 506 42.49 17.78 21.21
C GLY A 506 41.08 18.18 21.72
N PRO A 507 40.59 19.39 21.37
CA PRO A 507 39.24 19.83 21.69
C PRO A 507 38.19 18.96 20.98
N LYS A 508 37.04 18.73 21.64
CA LYS A 508 35.91 18.04 20.99
C LYS A 508 35.44 18.87 19.78
N PRO A 509 35.26 18.27 18.58
CA PRO A 509 34.95 16.84 18.36
C PRO A 509 36.13 15.93 18.00
N GLY A 510 37.39 16.36 18.14
CA GLY A 510 38.56 15.48 17.97
C GLY A 510 38.95 15.13 16.52
N TYR A 511 38.54 15.94 15.53
CA TYR A 511 38.82 15.67 14.11
C TYR A 511 40.32 15.71 13.73
N GLN A 512 41.16 16.29 14.59
CA GLN A 512 42.60 16.49 14.37
C GLN A 512 43.46 15.34 14.92
N LEU A 513 42.84 14.25 15.39
CA LEU A 513 43.58 13.12 15.97
C LEU A 513 44.63 12.54 15.01
N LEU A 514 44.27 12.31 13.74
CA LEU A 514 45.20 11.76 12.74
C LEU A 514 46.40 12.68 12.48
N THR A 515 46.17 13.99 12.34
CA THR A 515 47.25 14.96 12.10
C THR A 515 48.14 15.08 13.32
N ASN A 516 47.57 15.06 14.53
CA ASN A 516 48.32 15.03 15.76
C ASN A 516 49.14 13.74 15.94
N GLN A 517 48.60 12.59 15.52
CA GLN A 517 49.33 11.31 15.51
C GLN A 517 50.49 11.31 14.51
N LEU A 518 50.28 11.84 13.30
CA LEU A 518 51.36 12.01 12.31
C LEU A 518 52.45 12.96 12.82
N GLN A 519 52.07 14.07 13.45
CA GLN A 519 53.04 15.01 14.02
C GLN A 519 53.79 14.40 15.22
N ARG A 520 53.09 13.62 16.06
CA ARG A 520 53.72 12.84 17.15
C ARG A 520 54.71 11.83 16.55
N LEU A 521 54.35 11.15 15.46
CA LEU A 521 55.23 10.20 14.78
C LEU A 521 56.51 10.87 14.26
N CYS A 522 56.42 12.04 13.63
CA CYS A 522 57.59 12.85 13.24
C CYS A 522 58.47 13.20 14.45
N MET A 523 57.87 13.70 15.53
CA MET A 523 58.59 14.04 16.76
C MET A 523 59.34 12.84 17.35
N VAL A 524 58.69 11.67 17.40
CA VAL A 524 59.26 10.45 17.96
C VAL A 524 60.37 9.90 17.06
N LEU A 525 60.24 10.00 15.74
CA LEU A 525 61.30 9.66 14.79
C LEU A 525 62.53 10.56 14.97
N ASP A 526 62.33 11.86 15.20
CA ASP A 526 63.43 12.78 15.48
C ASP A 526 64.21 12.39 16.73
N VAL A 527 63.51 12.08 17.82
CA VAL A 527 64.14 11.61 19.06
C VAL A 527 64.85 10.28 18.82
N TYR A 528 64.25 9.36 18.06
CA TYR A 528 64.85 8.07 17.76
C TYR A 528 66.21 8.22 17.05
N LEU A 529 66.29 9.07 16.02
CA LEU A 529 67.52 9.29 15.25
C LEU A 529 68.56 10.07 16.05
N GLU A 530 68.15 11.06 16.84
CA GLU A 530 69.06 11.89 17.65
C GLU A 530 69.66 11.15 18.85
N THR A 531 68.91 10.22 19.44
CA THR A 531 69.34 9.45 20.63
C THR A 531 70.00 8.13 20.27
N GLU A 532 70.16 7.79 18.99
CA GLU A 532 70.94 6.63 18.60
C GLU A 532 72.42 6.82 19.01
N PRO A 533 73.05 5.82 19.68
CA PRO A 533 74.47 5.89 20.00
C PRO A 533 75.30 5.99 18.72
N HIS A 534 76.27 6.90 18.72
CA HIS A 534 77.20 7.06 17.61
C HIS A 534 78.34 6.04 17.77
N ASP A 535 78.67 5.32 16.70
CA ASP A 535 79.88 4.50 16.68
C ASP A 535 81.09 5.43 16.67
N THR A 536 81.88 5.39 17.74
CA THR A 536 83.08 6.21 17.92
C THR A 536 84.23 5.83 16.97
N SER A 537 84.03 4.85 16.08
CA SER A 537 85.00 4.37 15.10
C SER A 537 84.92 5.06 13.74
N VAL A 538 83.87 5.86 13.49
CA VAL A 538 83.66 6.58 12.22
C VAL A 538 83.92 8.07 12.45
N GLU A 539 85.05 8.58 11.96
CA GLU A 539 85.36 10.01 12.00
C GLU A 539 84.46 10.77 11.01
N GLY A 540 83.46 11.46 11.53
CA GLY A 540 82.56 12.33 10.77
C GLY A 540 81.54 13.03 11.68
N PRO A 541 80.94 14.15 11.25
CA PRO A 541 79.86 14.77 11.99
C PRO A 541 78.69 13.78 12.13
N LYS A 542 78.10 13.72 13.33
CA LYS A 542 76.92 12.89 13.60
C LYS A 542 75.82 13.21 12.58
N GLU A 543 75.39 12.20 11.83
CA GLU A 543 74.38 12.32 10.76
C GLU A 543 73.10 13.03 11.23
N PHE A 544 72.75 12.84 12.51
CA PHE A 544 71.63 13.51 13.16
C PHE A 544 72.10 14.20 14.45
N PRO A 545 72.28 15.54 14.46
CA PRO A 545 72.71 16.26 15.65
C PRO A 545 71.62 16.24 16.72
N GLN A 546 72.03 16.09 17.98
CA GLN A 546 71.11 16.06 19.12
C GLN A 546 70.67 17.48 19.47
N GLU A 547 69.46 17.85 19.04
CA GLU A 547 68.85 19.15 19.32
C GLU A 547 67.81 19.05 20.44
N LYS A 548 67.22 17.87 20.64
CA LYS A 548 66.20 17.66 21.68
C LYS A 548 66.82 17.44 23.05
N MET A 549 66.38 18.22 24.04
CA MET A 549 66.77 18.08 25.44
C MET A 549 66.16 16.81 26.04
N CYS A 550 66.99 15.81 26.35
CA CYS A 550 66.60 14.54 26.96
C CYS A 550 67.27 14.37 28.33
N LEU A 551 66.51 14.09 29.39
CA LEU A 551 67.09 13.95 30.75
C LEU A 551 68.01 12.73 30.88
N ARG A 552 67.67 11.64 30.19
CA ARG A 552 68.45 10.41 30.07
C ARG A 552 68.23 9.85 28.66
N LEU A 553 69.25 9.24 28.06
CA LEU A 553 69.15 8.68 26.70
C LEU A 553 68.46 7.32 26.65
N VAL A 554 68.59 6.53 27.73
CA VAL A 554 68.14 5.14 27.78
C VAL A 554 67.65 4.81 29.19
N ARG A 555 66.56 4.03 29.31
CA ARG A 555 66.04 3.54 30.60
C ARG A 555 65.51 2.10 30.50
N GLY A 556 65.75 1.31 31.56
CA GLY A 556 65.18 -0.03 31.74
C GLY A 556 65.91 -1.15 30.98
N PRO A 557 65.48 -2.42 31.15
CA PRO A 557 66.12 -3.58 30.53
C PRO A 557 66.09 -3.57 29.00
N MET A 558 64.98 -3.09 28.43
CA MET A 558 64.75 -2.98 26.98
C MET A 558 65.43 -1.75 26.36
N ARG A 559 66.22 -1.01 27.15
CA ARG A 559 66.95 0.18 26.70
C ARG A 559 66.08 1.18 25.92
N LEU A 560 64.89 1.47 26.46
CA LEU A 560 63.92 2.34 25.80
C LEU A 560 64.41 3.79 25.77
N LYS A 561 64.06 4.48 24.69
CA LYS A 561 64.34 5.91 24.46
C LYS A 561 63.26 6.82 25.07
N PRO A 562 63.56 8.11 25.33
CA PRO A 562 62.63 9.03 25.97
C PRO A 562 61.63 9.65 24.97
N PHE A 563 60.50 8.99 24.72
CA PHE A 563 59.52 9.47 23.73
C PHE A 563 58.45 10.43 24.26
N LYS A 564 58.33 10.62 25.58
CA LYS A 564 57.34 11.51 26.18
C LYS A 564 57.83 12.96 26.20
N PHE A 565 57.09 13.85 25.55
CA PHE A 565 57.35 15.29 25.58
C PHE A 565 56.64 15.96 26.77
N ASN A 566 57.37 16.74 27.59
CA ASN A 566 56.80 17.46 28.72
C ASN A 566 56.73 18.97 28.43
N TYR A 567 55.50 19.47 28.29
CA TYR A 567 55.18 20.90 28.24
C TYR A 567 54.85 21.42 29.65
N PRO A 568 55.25 22.65 30.05
CA PRO A 568 55.93 23.70 29.29
C PRO A 568 57.47 23.66 29.32
N GLN A 569 58.07 22.74 30.10
CA GLN A 569 59.51 22.71 30.36
C GLN A 569 60.37 22.34 29.12
N GLY A 570 59.77 21.72 28.10
CA GLY A 570 60.39 21.57 26.77
C GLY A 570 61.44 20.46 26.68
N PHE A 571 61.36 19.41 27.50
CA PHE A 571 62.27 18.27 27.46
C PHE A 571 61.54 16.93 27.27
N PHE A 572 62.33 15.92 26.87
CA PHE A 572 61.88 14.55 26.68
C PHE A 572 62.20 13.68 27.90
N SER A 573 61.21 12.92 28.35
CA SER A 573 61.33 11.92 29.40
C SER A 573 60.95 10.53 28.88
N HIS A 574 61.38 9.51 29.59
CA HIS A 574 60.82 8.17 29.42
C HIS A 574 59.39 8.15 29.95
N ARG A 575 58.57 7.24 29.43
CA ARG A 575 57.32 6.90 30.12
C ARG A 575 57.58 6.15 31.42
#